data_AF-A0A954X670-F1
#
_entry.id   AF-A0A954X670-F1
#
_cell.length_a   1.000
_cell.length_b   1.000
_cell.length_c   1.000
_cell.angle_alpha   90.00
_cell.angle_beta   90.00
_cell.angle_gamma   90.00
#
_symmetry.space_group_name_H-M   'P 1'
#
loop_
_entity.id
_entity.type
_entity.pdbx_description
1 polymer ?
#
loop_
_entity_poly.entity_id
_entity_poly.type
_entity_poly.pdbx_seq_one_letter_code
_entity_poly.pdbx_strand_id
1 'polypeptide(L)'
;MKLQQISLRRSETLTEKWVQEQIADDPGILGLGDLLLKDKERIQPSSGRLDLLLQDPETLKRFEVELQLGATDETHIIRTIEYWDIERRRYPQYEHAAVIVAEDITSRFLNVIQLFNGYIPLIALKMTAYKIGDEYALSFVKVLDEFAFGLVDEDEVASEPTNREFWEKRGSKKTLQFTDALLGIVNEIEPNATLNYNKHYIGIKVGGSAMNFVTFMPRKAHVIMTFKIPQTQEVDEELSEAEIDTMPYDTTWKQYRLRIDDAIEESERNVIHSLAKRAHSGYGKPA
;
A
#
# COMPACT_ATOMS: atom_id res chain seq x y z
N MET A 1 25.69 -5.00 -31.91
CA MET A 1 25.11 -3.64 -32.02
C MET A 1 25.53 -2.83 -30.80
N LYS A 2 25.76 -1.52 -30.93
CA LYS A 2 26.06 -0.64 -29.79
C LYS A 2 24.80 0.08 -29.35
N LEU A 3 24.50 0.02 -28.06
CA LEU A 3 23.44 0.80 -27.43
C LEU A 3 23.95 2.24 -27.27
N GLN A 4 23.30 3.21 -27.91
CA GLN A 4 23.67 4.62 -27.75
C GLN A 4 22.54 5.36 -27.03
N GLN A 5 22.82 5.89 -25.85
CA GLN A 5 21.87 6.78 -25.17
C GLN A 5 21.70 8.07 -25.97
N ILE A 6 20.45 8.49 -26.14
CA ILE A 6 20.08 9.74 -26.83
C ILE A 6 19.22 10.61 -25.90
N SER A 7 19.21 11.92 -26.16
CA SER A 7 18.28 12.84 -25.50
C SER A 7 17.07 13.07 -26.40
N LEU A 8 15.88 12.74 -25.90
CA LEU A 8 14.62 12.98 -26.61
C LEU A 8 14.31 14.47 -26.69
N ARG A 9 14.61 15.26 -25.65
CA ARG A 9 14.46 16.72 -25.68
C ARG A 9 15.23 17.40 -26.81
N ARG A 10 16.33 16.80 -27.26
CA ARG A 10 17.16 17.30 -28.39
C ARG A 10 16.83 16.62 -29.71
N SER A 11 15.87 15.70 -29.73
CA SER A 11 15.44 15.01 -30.94
C SER A 11 14.47 15.88 -31.72
N GLU A 12 14.65 15.97 -33.04
CA GLU A 12 13.71 16.66 -33.92
C GLU A 12 12.48 15.80 -34.27
N THR A 13 12.59 14.47 -34.11
CA THR A 13 11.57 13.51 -34.56
C THR A 13 10.87 12.79 -33.43
N LEU A 14 11.54 12.57 -32.30
CA LEU A 14 10.97 11.86 -31.15
C LEU A 14 10.41 12.89 -30.17
N THR A 15 9.09 12.98 -30.11
CA THR A 15 8.36 13.98 -29.32
C THR A 15 7.78 13.36 -28.05
N GLU A 16 7.29 14.22 -27.16
CA GLU A 16 6.53 13.80 -25.97
C GLU A 16 5.34 12.91 -26.35
N LYS A 17 4.61 13.29 -27.40
CA LYS A 17 3.50 12.50 -27.96
C LYS A 17 3.94 11.12 -28.43
N TRP A 18 5.12 11.01 -29.05
CA TRP A 18 5.66 9.71 -29.46
C TRP A 18 5.89 8.80 -28.25
N VAL A 19 6.42 9.34 -27.15
CA VAL A 19 6.58 8.57 -25.91
C VAL A 19 5.23 8.16 -25.33
N GLN A 20 4.25 9.08 -25.29
CA GLN A 20 2.90 8.78 -24.84
C GLN A 20 2.26 7.65 -25.67
N GLU A 21 2.51 7.61 -26.99
CA GLU A 21 2.06 6.52 -27.85
C GLU A 21 2.70 5.18 -27.48
N GLN A 22 4.02 5.16 -27.21
CA GLN A 22 4.68 3.92 -26.77
C GLN A 22 4.10 3.39 -25.44
N ILE A 23 3.85 4.28 -24.47
CA ILE A 23 3.23 3.90 -23.19
C ILE A 23 1.77 3.49 -23.38
N ALA A 24 1.03 4.14 -24.27
CA ALA A 24 -0.36 3.80 -24.56
C ALA A 24 -0.50 2.41 -25.21
N ASP A 25 0.42 2.05 -26.10
CA ASP A 25 0.44 0.76 -26.80
C ASP A 25 0.87 -0.38 -25.86
N ASP A 26 1.80 -0.13 -24.94
CA ASP A 26 2.23 -1.07 -23.91
C ASP A 26 2.48 -0.37 -22.57
N PRO A 27 1.46 -0.20 -21.71
CA PRO A 27 1.61 0.44 -20.41
C PRO A 27 2.59 -0.27 -19.47
N GLY A 28 2.83 -1.57 -19.69
CA GLY A 28 3.73 -2.39 -18.89
C GLY A 28 5.18 -1.91 -18.93
N ILE A 29 5.58 -1.15 -19.96
CA ILE A 29 6.94 -0.59 -20.08
C ILE A 29 7.31 0.35 -18.92
N LEU A 30 6.33 0.90 -18.20
CA LEU A 30 6.56 1.75 -17.03
C LEU A 30 7.05 0.97 -15.81
N GLY A 31 6.88 -0.36 -15.77
CA GLY A 31 7.28 -1.20 -14.64
C GLY A 31 6.45 -0.99 -13.37
N LEU A 32 5.17 -0.64 -13.53
CA LEU A 32 4.24 -0.35 -12.43
C LEU A 32 3.20 -1.46 -12.19
N GLY A 33 3.38 -2.63 -12.80
CA GLY A 33 2.43 -3.74 -12.77
C GLY A 33 1.71 -3.92 -14.11
N ASP A 34 0.66 -4.74 -14.11
CA ASP A 34 -0.23 -4.90 -15.27
C ASP A 34 -1.21 -3.72 -15.32
N LEU A 35 -1.10 -2.87 -16.33
CA LEU A 35 -1.83 -1.62 -16.42
C LEU A 35 -2.62 -1.53 -17.72
N LEU A 36 -3.84 -1.01 -17.62
CA LEU A 36 -4.69 -0.68 -18.76
C LEU A 36 -4.72 0.84 -18.99
N LEU A 37 -4.63 1.25 -20.25
CA LEU A 37 -4.88 2.63 -20.65
C LEU A 37 -6.37 2.96 -20.53
N LYS A 38 -6.71 3.97 -19.73
CA LYS A 38 -8.07 4.52 -19.64
C LYS A 38 -8.30 5.65 -20.63
N ASP A 39 -7.36 6.58 -20.69
CA ASP A 39 -7.49 7.80 -21.46
C ASP A 39 -6.10 8.38 -21.76
N LYS A 40 -5.98 9.06 -22.90
CA LYS A 40 -4.77 9.75 -23.33
C LYS A 40 -5.11 11.19 -23.67
N GLU A 41 -4.24 12.11 -23.27
CA GLU A 41 -4.44 13.55 -23.46
C GLU A 41 -5.82 13.98 -22.90
N ARG A 42 -6.11 13.53 -21.68
CA ARG A 42 -7.39 13.68 -20.99
C ARG A 42 -7.60 15.12 -20.54
N ILE A 43 -8.63 15.76 -21.08
CA ILE A 43 -8.98 17.15 -20.73
C ILE A 43 -9.45 17.21 -19.28
N GLN A 44 -8.79 18.05 -18.48
CA GLN A 44 -9.14 18.27 -17.09
C GLN A 44 -10.05 19.50 -16.93
N PRO A 45 -11.07 19.46 -16.05
CA PRO A 45 -11.93 20.61 -15.78
C PRO A 45 -11.10 21.82 -15.33
N SER A 46 -11.08 22.87 -16.14
CA SER A 46 -10.46 24.16 -15.84
C SER A 46 -8.92 24.19 -15.71
N SER A 47 -8.19 23.08 -15.89
CA SER A 47 -6.72 23.06 -15.77
C SER A 47 -6.08 22.10 -16.78
N GLY A 48 -5.79 22.57 -17.99
CA GLY A 48 -4.96 21.84 -18.95
C GLY A 48 -5.43 20.43 -19.29
N ARG A 49 -4.48 19.50 -19.36
CA ARG A 49 -4.70 18.17 -19.92
C ARG A 49 -3.68 17.18 -19.36
N LEU A 50 -4.18 16.11 -18.75
CA LEU A 50 -3.37 15.00 -18.25
C LEU A 50 -2.88 14.16 -19.42
N ASP A 51 -1.59 13.81 -19.43
CA ASP A 51 -1.01 13.04 -20.54
C ASP A 51 -1.58 11.63 -20.65
N LEU A 52 -1.55 10.85 -19.57
CA LEU A 52 -2.10 9.49 -19.56
C LEU A 52 -2.81 9.19 -18.24
N LEU A 53 -3.97 8.57 -18.34
CA LEU A 53 -4.65 7.94 -17.21
C LEU A 53 -4.57 6.42 -17.39
N LEU A 54 -3.90 5.75 -16.46
CA LEU A 54 -3.80 4.28 -16.45
C LEU A 54 -4.59 3.71 -15.27
N GLN A 55 -4.96 2.43 -15.35
CA GLN A 55 -5.63 1.72 -14.27
C GLN A 55 -5.13 0.29 -14.16
N ASP A 56 -4.89 -0.15 -12.93
CA ASP A 56 -4.69 -1.56 -12.58
C ASP A 56 -6.04 -2.30 -12.68
N PRO A 57 -6.15 -3.39 -13.46
CA PRO A 57 -7.42 -4.10 -13.68
C PRO A 57 -7.90 -4.89 -12.45
N GLU A 58 -7.01 -5.26 -11.53
CA GLU A 58 -7.32 -6.05 -10.35
C GLU A 58 -7.72 -5.13 -9.18
N THR A 59 -6.88 -4.13 -8.88
CA THR A 59 -7.09 -3.23 -7.74
C THR A 59 -7.95 -2.02 -8.08
N LEU A 60 -8.19 -1.76 -9.37
CA LEU A 60 -8.85 -0.57 -9.92
C LEU A 60 -8.12 0.74 -9.60
N LYS A 61 -6.91 0.68 -9.01
CA LYS A 61 -6.08 1.85 -8.73
C LYS A 61 -5.74 2.58 -10.01
N ARG A 62 -5.77 3.91 -9.96
CA ARG A 62 -5.49 4.78 -11.09
C ARG A 62 -4.13 5.45 -10.95
N PHE A 63 -3.46 5.62 -12.08
CA PHE A 63 -2.18 6.29 -12.18
C PHE A 63 -2.33 7.48 -13.12
N GLU A 64 -2.17 8.68 -12.58
CA GLU A 64 -2.18 9.94 -13.33
C GLU A 64 -0.74 10.27 -13.75
N VAL A 65 -0.40 9.91 -14.98
CA VAL A 65 0.96 10.04 -15.51
C VAL A 65 1.11 11.36 -16.26
N GLU A 66 2.10 12.15 -15.86
CA GLU A 66 2.50 13.39 -16.53
C GLU A 66 3.96 13.27 -16.99
N LEU A 67 4.20 13.49 -18.28
CA LEU A 67 5.48 13.29 -18.93
C LEU A 67 6.14 14.63 -19.27
N GLN A 68 7.47 14.66 -19.21
CA GLN A 68 8.26 15.80 -19.68
C GLN A 68 9.57 15.33 -20.31
N LEU A 69 9.85 15.76 -21.54
CA LEU A 69 11.17 15.56 -22.13
C LEU A 69 12.23 16.46 -21.44
N GLY A 70 13.40 15.88 -21.18
CA GLY A 70 14.50 16.52 -20.49
C GLY A 70 14.38 16.46 -18.97
N ALA A 71 14.87 17.51 -18.32
CA ALA A 71 14.84 17.60 -16.87
C ALA A 71 13.44 17.98 -16.37
N THR A 72 12.99 17.35 -15.29
CA THR A 72 11.86 17.82 -14.50
C THR A 72 12.10 19.27 -14.06
N ASP A 73 11.03 20.05 -13.98
CA ASP A 73 11.01 21.39 -13.40
C ASP A 73 9.84 21.57 -12.40
N GLU A 74 9.73 22.76 -11.82
CA GLU A 74 8.69 23.11 -10.86
C GLU A 74 7.28 23.01 -11.49
N THR A 75 7.14 23.35 -12.77
CA THR A 75 5.85 23.29 -13.49
C THR A 75 5.41 21.85 -13.71
N HIS A 76 6.34 20.94 -14.02
CA HIS A 76 6.07 19.52 -14.15
C HIS A 76 5.50 18.92 -12.86
N ILE A 77 6.11 19.23 -11.71
CA ILE A 77 5.62 18.77 -10.39
C ILE A 77 4.23 19.31 -10.10
N ILE A 78 4.00 20.61 -10.31
CA ILE A 78 2.70 21.25 -10.05
C ILE A 78 1.61 20.61 -10.90
N ARG A 79 1.82 20.44 -12.22
CA ARG A 79 0.86 19.79 -13.12
C ARG A 79 0.51 18.38 -12.67
N THR A 80 1.54 17.59 -12.34
CA THR A 80 1.36 16.20 -11.90
C THR A 80 0.47 16.12 -10.65
N ILE A 81 0.74 16.98 -9.65
CA ILE A 81 -0.05 17.02 -8.41
C ILE A 81 -1.45 17.56 -8.64
N GLU A 82 -1.62 18.60 -9.47
CA GLU A 82 -2.93 19.15 -9.80
C GLU A 82 -3.83 18.11 -10.48
N TYR A 83 -3.31 17.41 -11.49
CA TYR A 83 -4.11 16.43 -12.24
C TYR A 83 -4.49 15.23 -11.39
N TRP A 84 -3.57 14.76 -10.54
CA TRP A 84 -3.88 13.77 -9.51
C TRP A 84 -4.99 14.24 -8.55
N ASP A 85 -4.90 15.46 -8.00
CA ASP A 85 -5.91 15.94 -7.05
C ASP A 85 -7.28 16.14 -7.72
N ILE A 86 -7.31 16.56 -8.98
CA ILE A 86 -8.55 16.67 -9.76
C ILE A 86 -9.20 15.30 -9.95
N GLU A 87 -8.46 14.29 -10.42
CA GLU A 87 -8.99 12.94 -10.63
C GLU A 87 -9.45 12.30 -9.31
N ARG A 88 -8.62 12.40 -8.26
CA ARG A 88 -8.95 11.87 -6.92
C ARG A 88 -10.20 12.51 -6.33
N ARG A 89 -10.40 13.82 -6.48
CA ARG A 89 -11.62 14.50 -6.01
C ARG A 89 -12.85 14.14 -6.83
N ARG A 90 -12.68 13.92 -8.14
CA ARG A 90 -13.78 13.59 -9.05
C ARG A 90 -14.22 12.14 -8.91
N TYR A 91 -13.29 11.23 -8.60
CA TYR A 91 -13.55 9.80 -8.47
C TYR A 91 -12.96 9.20 -7.18
N PRO A 92 -13.38 9.68 -5.99
CA PRO A 92 -12.79 9.31 -4.71
C PRO A 92 -12.97 7.83 -4.32
N GLN A 93 -13.78 7.07 -5.07
CA GLN A 93 -13.97 5.64 -4.87
C GLN A 93 -12.78 4.78 -5.36
N TYR A 94 -11.85 5.35 -6.14
CA TYR A 94 -10.64 4.64 -6.56
C TYR A 94 -9.45 5.12 -5.73
N GLU A 95 -8.44 4.26 -5.62
CA GLU A 95 -7.11 4.72 -5.22
C GLU A 95 -6.43 5.44 -6.40
N HIS A 96 -5.62 6.45 -6.10
CA HIS A 96 -4.97 7.32 -7.09
C HIS A 96 -3.51 7.56 -6.74
N ALA A 97 -2.62 7.46 -7.73
CA ALA A 97 -1.22 7.79 -7.60
C ALA A 97 -0.75 8.72 -8.72
N ALA A 98 -0.08 9.81 -8.35
CA ALA A 98 0.54 10.73 -9.28
C ALA A 98 1.85 10.13 -9.80
N VAL A 99 2.10 10.17 -11.12
CA VAL A 99 3.32 9.60 -11.71
C VAL A 99 4.05 10.65 -12.54
N ILE A 100 5.26 11.00 -12.11
CA ILE A 100 6.16 11.91 -12.82
C ILE A 100 7.07 11.09 -13.74
N VAL A 101 7.13 11.43 -15.04
CA VAL A 101 8.07 10.79 -15.99
C VAL A 101 8.96 11.83 -16.66
N ALA A 102 10.28 11.71 -16.53
CA ALA A 102 11.23 12.63 -17.16
C ALA A 102 12.59 11.99 -17.51
N GLU A 103 13.35 12.60 -18.44
CA GLU A 103 14.69 12.11 -18.80
C GLU A 103 15.73 12.33 -17.68
N ASP A 104 15.56 13.42 -16.90
CA ASP A 104 16.42 13.74 -15.77
C ASP A 104 15.61 14.25 -14.58
N ILE A 105 15.88 13.65 -13.42
CA ILE A 105 15.23 13.99 -12.15
C ILE A 105 16.35 14.27 -11.16
N THR A 106 16.56 15.56 -10.86
CA THR A 106 17.68 15.99 -10.01
C THR A 106 17.41 15.70 -8.54
N SER A 107 18.46 15.60 -7.73
CA SER A 107 18.34 15.44 -6.27
C SER A 107 17.57 16.59 -5.61
N ARG A 108 17.62 17.80 -6.17
CA ARG A 108 16.82 18.94 -5.69
C ARG A 108 15.34 18.64 -5.80
N PHE A 109 14.90 18.05 -6.92
CA PHE A 109 13.49 17.68 -7.11
C PHE A 109 13.08 16.50 -6.26
N LEU A 110 13.94 15.48 -6.12
CA LEU A 110 13.67 14.39 -5.18
C LEU A 110 13.45 14.92 -3.75
N ASN A 111 14.26 15.88 -3.29
CA ASN A 111 14.08 16.49 -1.97
C ASN A 111 12.76 17.27 -1.84
N VAL A 112 12.30 17.95 -2.90
CA VAL A 112 11.02 18.65 -2.90
C VAL A 112 9.87 17.66 -2.88
N ILE A 113 9.94 16.60 -3.70
CA ILE A 113 8.91 15.58 -3.77
C ILE A 113 8.76 14.86 -2.43
N GLN A 114 9.88 14.63 -1.72
CA GLN A 114 9.87 14.07 -0.36
C GLN A 114 9.06 14.89 0.66
N LEU A 115 8.86 16.20 0.46
CA LEU A 115 8.01 17.02 1.33
C LEU A 115 6.52 16.61 1.25
N PHE A 116 6.12 15.95 0.17
CA PHE A 116 4.75 15.47 -0.03
C PHE A 116 4.54 14.01 0.43
N ASN A 117 5.61 13.33 0.85
CA ASN A 117 5.53 11.93 1.29
C ASN A 117 4.48 11.76 2.41
N GLY A 118 3.68 10.69 2.30
CA GLY A 118 2.60 10.38 3.23
C GLY A 118 1.29 11.15 2.99
N TYR A 119 1.28 12.18 2.15
CA TYR A 119 0.06 12.93 1.81
C TYR A 119 -0.36 12.77 0.36
N ILE A 120 0.62 12.58 -0.54
CA ILE A 120 0.40 12.37 -1.97
C ILE A 120 1.09 11.06 -2.35
N PRO A 121 0.35 10.03 -2.77
CA PRO A 121 0.93 8.83 -3.37
C PRO A 121 1.57 9.23 -4.70
N LEU A 122 2.90 9.35 -4.72
CA LEU A 122 3.63 9.91 -5.85
C LEU A 122 4.81 9.00 -6.22
N ILE A 123 4.88 8.66 -7.51
CA ILE A 123 5.91 7.84 -8.12
C ILE A 123 6.70 8.71 -9.10
N ALA A 124 8.02 8.54 -9.15
CA ALA A 124 8.85 9.20 -10.14
C ALA A 124 9.65 8.18 -10.95
N LEU A 125 9.50 8.24 -12.28
CA LEU A 125 10.16 7.38 -13.24
C LEU A 125 11.16 8.18 -14.06
N LYS A 126 12.43 7.78 -14.00
CA LYS A 126 13.45 8.25 -14.92
C LYS A 126 13.34 7.50 -16.23
N MET A 127 13.04 8.22 -17.30
CA MET A 127 13.03 7.71 -18.66
C MET A 127 14.43 7.81 -19.28
N THR A 128 14.84 6.80 -20.03
CA THR A 128 16.06 6.85 -20.85
C THR A 128 15.77 6.28 -22.23
N ALA A 129 16.17 7.00 -23.27
CA ALA A 129 16.05 6.55 -24.64
C ALA A 129 17.40 6.06 -25.18
N TYR A 130 17.36 4.96 -25.91
CA TYR A 130 18.50 4.36 -26.59
C TYR A 130 18.22 4.20 -28.07
N LYS A 131 19.22 4.43 -28.90
CA LYS A 131 19.22 4.10 -30.33
C LYS A 131 19.99 2.81 -30.58
N ILE A 132 19.41 1.89 -31.33
CA ILE A 132 19.99 0.61 -31.72
C ILE A 132 19.79 0.42 -33.22
N GLY A 133 20.81 0.73 -34.02
CA GLY A 133 20.65 0.79 -35.47
C GLY A 133 19.64 1.88 -35.85
N ASP A 134 18.53 1.49 -36.49
CA ASP A 134 17.44 2.38 -36.89
C ASP A 134 16.25 2.35 -35.90
N GLU A 135 16.32 1.52 -34.86
CA GLU A 135 15.28 1.39 -33.84
C GLU A 135 15.61 2.20 -32.58
N TYR A 136 14.57 2.48 -31.80
CA TYR A 136 14.66 3.17 -30.52
C TYR A 136 14.09 2.28 -29.42
N ALA A 137 14.76 2.26 -28.27
CA ALA A 137 14.30 1.58 -27.07
C ALA A 137 14.13 2.59 -25.94
N LEU A 138 13.03 2.49 -25.20
CA LEU A 138 12.77 3.24 -23.99
C LEU A 138 13.00 2.35 -22.77
N SER A 139 13.60 2.92 -21.74
CA SER A 139 13.71 2.30 -20.42
C SER A 139 13.16 3.26 -19.39
N PHE A 140 12.35 2.75 -18.48
CA PHE A 140 11.83 3.49 -17.34
C PHE A 140 12.37 2.88 -16.07
N VAL A 141 12.96 3.70 -15.22
CA VAL A 141 13.51 3.28 -13.92
C VAL A 141 12.82 4.07 -12.84
N LYS A 142 12.19 3.37 -11.91
CA LYS A 142 11.61 3.98 -10.72
C LYS A 142 12.71 4.54 -9.83
N VAL A 143 12.72 5.87 -9.65
CA VAL A 143 13.68 6.57 -8.78
C VAL A 143 13.06 7.05 -7.47
N LEU A 144 11.73 7.07 -7.42
CA LEU A 144 10.93 7.25 -6.22
C LEU A 144 9.68 6.38 -6.36
N ASP A 145 9.36 5.65 -5.30
CA ASP A 145 8.10 4.91 -5.20
C ASP A 145 7.12 5.63 -4.28
N GLU A 146 5.87 5.20 -4.30
CA GLU A 146 4.89 5.68 -3.34
C GLU A 146 5.44 5.49 -1.93
N PHE A 147 5.41 6.57 -1.15
CA PHE A 147 5.67 6.45 0.27
C PHE A 147 4.46 5.71 0.88
N ALA A 148 4.55 4.39 0.96
CA ALA A 148 3.85 3.69 2.01
C ALA A 148 4.35 4.31 3.31
N PHE A 149 3.43 4.79 4.15
CA PHE A 149 3.78 4.91 5.56
C PHE A 149 4.49 3.62 5.91
N GLY A 150 5.70 3.73 6.47
CA GLY A 150 6.28 2.56 7.08
C GLY A 150 5.17 1.91 7.89
N LEU A 151 5.05 0.59 7.81
CA LEU A 151 4.69 -0.10 9.03
C LEU A 151 5.61 0.55 10.04
N VAL A 152 5.06 1.33 10.96
CA VAL A 152 5.73 1.65 12.21
C VAL A 152 6.55 0.43 12.50
N ASP A 153 7.86 0.63 12.41
CA ASP A 153 8.78 -0.40 12.78
C ASP A 153 8.28 -0.91 14.13
N GLU A 154 8.48 -2.18 14.44
CA GLU A 154 8.23 -2.65 15.80
C GLU A 154 9.02 -1.83 16.86
N ASP A 155 9.86 -0.89 16.39
CA ASP A 155 10.57 0.20 17.06
C ASP A 155 9.87 1.59 17.11
N GLU A 156 8.58 1.81 16.76
CA GLU A 156 7.91 2.97 17.40
C GLU A 156 7.88 2.70 18.89
N VAL A 157 8.59 3.56 19.62
CA VAL A 157 8.51 3.83 21.06
C VAL A 157 7.52 2.90 21.73
N ALA A 158 8.03 1.80 22.30
CA ALA A 158 7.26 0.79 23.03
C ALA A 158 6.00 1.41 23.63
N SER A 159 4.84 1.15 22.99
CA SER A 159 3.58 1.77 23.38
C SER A 159 3.46 1.64 24.89
N GLU A 160 3.23 2.78 25.58
CA GLU A 160 3.31 2.87 27.05
C GLU A 160 2.73 1.60 27.68
N PRO A 161 3.53 0.81 28.44
CA PRO A 161 3.05 -0.44 28.99
C PRO A 161 1.89 -0.17 29.93
N THR A 162 0.85 -0.99 29.82
CA THR A 162 -0.35 -0.92 30.65
C THR A 162 -0.59 -2.27 31.33
N ASN A 163 -1.77 -2.46 31.89
CA ASN A 163 -2.15 -3.68 32.59
C ASN A 163 -3.60 -4.07 32.27
N ARG A 164 -4.02 -5.22 32.80
CA ARG A 164 -5.39 -5.71 32.65
C ARG A 164 -6.43 -4.72 33.19
N GLU A 165 -6.20 -4.07 34.32
CA GLU A 165 -7.14 -3.12 34.91
C GLU A 165 -7.40 -1.91 34.00
N PHE A 166 -6.36 -1.42 33.30
CA PHE A 166 -6.50 -0.38 32.28
C PHE A 166 -7.44 -0.84 31.16
N TRP A 167 -7.25 -2.06 30.65
CA TRP A 167 -8.06 -2.61 29.58
C TRP A 167 -9.49 -2.99 30.02
N GLU A 168 -9.71 -3.39 31.27
CA GLU A 168 -11.05 -3.62 31.81
C GLU A 168 -11.89 -2.33 31.83
N LYS A 169 -11.27 -1.17 32.06
CA LYS A 169 -11.96 0.14 31.99
C LYS A 169 -12.32 0.51 30.55
N ARG A 170 -11.44 0.23 29.58
CA ARG A 170 -11.62 0.57 28.16
C ARG A 170 -12.58 -0.38 27.44
N GLY A 171 -12.41 -1.68 27.65
CA GLY A 171 -13.32 -2.74 27.26
C GLY A 171 -14.28 -3.08 28.39
N SER A 172 -14.43 -4.36 28.69
CA SER A 172 -15.18 -4.83 29.85
C SER A 172 -14.50 -6.06 30.45
N LYS A 173 -14.84 -6.43 31.69
CA LYS A 173 -14.36 -7.69 32.27
C LYS A 173 -14.70 -8.90 31.39
N LYS A 174 -15.88 -8.89 30.76
CA LYS A 174 -16.35 -9.92 29.84
C LYS A 174 -15.46 -10.02 28.61
N THR A 175 -15.19 -8.90 27.93
CA THR A 175 -14.36 -8.92 26.72
C THR A 175 -12.89 -9.22 27.02
N LEU A 176 -12.39 -8.88 28.20
CA LEU A 176 -11.05 -9.29 28.62
C LEU A 176 -10.96 -10.78 28.95
N GLN A 177 -11.97 -11.37 29.58
CA GLN A 177 -12.05 -12.83 29.74
C GLN A 177 -12.13 -13.54 28.39
N PHE A 178 -12.89 -12.97 27.46
CA PHE A 178 -12.98 -13.50 26.11
C PHE A 178 -11.65 -13.37 25.33
N THR A 179 -10.87 -12.32 25.60
CA THR A 179 -9.50 -12.19 25.07
C THR A 179 -8.59 -13.32 25.57
N ASP A 180 -8.78 -13.82 26.80
CA ASP A 180 -8.05 -14.99 27.28
C ASP A 180 -8.45 -16.27 26.52
N ALA A 181 -9.74 -16.41 26.16
CA ALA A 181 -10.21 -17.53 25.34
C ALA A 181 -9.62 -17.47 23.91
N LEU A 182 -9.57 -16.28 23.31
CA LEU A 182 -8.92 -16.06 22.01
C LEU A 182 -7.42 -16.32 22.05
N LEU A 183 -6.74 -15.93 23.15
CA LEU A 183 -5.35 -16.30 23.39
C LEU A 183 -5.17 -17.82 23.40
N GLY A 184 -6.14 -18.58 23.92
CA GLY A 184 -6.13 -20.04 23.88
C GLY A 184 -5.97 -20.60 22.46
N ILE A 185 -6.66 -20.01 21.47
CA ILE A 185 -6.51 -20.38 20.05
C ILE A 185 -5.09 -20.06 19.56
N VAL A 186 -4.55 -18.90 19.94
CA VAL A 186 -3.17 -18.53 19.60
C VAL A 186 -2.15 -19.48 20.26
N ASN A 187 -2.43 -19.98 21.46
CA ASN A 187 -1.56 -20.91 22.17
C ASN A 187 -1.50 -22.31 21.53
N GLU A 188 -2.49 -22.70 20.73
CA GLU A 188 -2.41 -23.93 19.93
C GLU A 188 -1.32 -23.85 18.84
N ILE A 189 -0.96 -22.62 18.43
CA ILE A 189 0.05 -22.33 17.40
C ILE A 189 1.39 -21.99 18.06
N GLU A 190 1.37 -21.13 19.08
CA GLU A 190 2.54 -20.69 19.84
C GLU A 190 2.31 -20.90 21.36
N PRO A 191 2.67 -22.06 21.91
CA PRO A 191 2.36 -22.43 23.30
C PRO A 191 2.93 -21.47 24.36
N ASN A 192 3.99 -20.73 24.04
CA ASN A 192 4.63 -19.79 24.96
C ASN A 192 4.12 -18.36 24.80
N ALA A 193 3.13 -18.12 23.93
CA ALA A 193 2.53 -16.81 23.74
C ALA A 193 1.81 -16.34 25.01
N THR A 194 2.11 -15.12 25.44
CA THR A 194 1.42 -14.45 26.54
C THR A 194 0.99 -13.05 26.14
N LEU A 195 -0.06 -12.53 26.79
CA LEU A 195 -0.54 -11.18 26.51
C LEU A 195 0.49 -10.12 26.94
N ASN A 196 0.73 -9.16 26.05
CA ASN A 196 1.54 -7.98 26.29
C ASN A 196 0.66 -6.72 26.28
N TYR A 197 0.31 -6.20 27.45
CA TYR A 197 -0.63 -5.09 27.58
C TYR A 197 0.05 -3.75 27.27
N ASN A 198 -0.27 -3.15 26.12
CA ASN A 198 0.16 -1.81 25.75
C ASN A 198 -1.02 -0.83 25.73
N LYS A 199 -0.76 0.47 25.68
CA LYS A 199 -1.80 1.51 25.72
C LYS A 199 -2.77 1.46 24.54
N HIS A 200 -2.30 1.07 23.36
CA HIS A 200 -3.11 1.10 22.13
C HIS A 200 -3.73 -0.25 21.77
N TYR A 201 -3.04 -1.35 22.05
CA TYR A 201 -3.47 -2.72 21.78
C TYR A 201 -2.89 -3.68 22.83
N ILE A 202 -3.42 -4.90 22.89
CA ILE A 202 -2.83 -6.01 23.63
C ILE A 202 -2.11 -6.90 22.61
N GLY A 203 -0.79 -6.93 22.69
CA GLY A 203 0.06 -7.71 21.79
C GLY A 203 0.34 -9.12 22.30
N ILE A 204 1.20 -9.83 21.60
CA ILE A 204 1.75 -11.12 21.99
C ILE A 204 3.23 -10.96 22.33
N LYS A 205 3.68 -11.65 23.38
CA LYS A 205 5.10 -11.83 23.67
C LYS A 205 5.43 -13.31 23.85
N VAL A 206 6.62 -13.71 23.38
CA VAL A 206 7.17 -15.06 23.46
C VAL A 206 8.58 -14.95 24.01
N GLY A 207 8.88 -15.68 25.09
CA GLY A 207 10.23 -15.65 25.70
C GLY A 207 10.67 -14.26 26.19
N GLY A 208 9.73 -13.34 26.43
CA GLY A 208 10.02 -11.96 26.85
C GLY A 208 10.15 -10.95 25.71
N SER A 209 10.21 -11.40 24.45
CA SER A 209 10.23 -10.54 23.26
C SER A 209 8.84 -10.37 22.67
N ALA A 210 8.53 -9.19 22.14
CA ALA A 210 7.31 -8.96 21.40
C ALA A 210 7.29 -9.81 20.11
N MET A 211 6.13 -10.39 19.80
CA MET A 211 5.91 -11.19 18.60
C MET A 211 4.48 -10.93 18.11
N ASN A 212 4.20 -9.70 17.67
CA ASN A 212 2.86 -9.20 17.38
C ASN A 212 2.35 -9.65 15.99
N PHE A 213 2.34 -10.96 15.71
CA PHE A 213 1.68 -11.51 14.51
C PHE A 213 0.17 -11.42 14.58
N VAL A 214 -0.36 -11.37 15.82
CA VAL A 214 -1.75 -11.08 16.15
C VAL A 214 -1.78 -10.01 17.25
N THR A 215 -2.78 -9.14 17.22
CA THR A 215 -3.08 -8.23 18.35
C THR A 215 -4.56 -8.26 18.70
N PHE A 216 -4.87 -7.88 19.93
CA PHE A 216 -6.23 -7.79 20.44
C PHE A 216 -6.53 -6.37 20.89
N MET A 217 -7.75 -5.93 20.63
CA MET A 217 -8.26 -4.65 21.11
C MET A 217 -9.68 -4.85 21.68
N PRO A 218 -9.78 -5.26 22.96
CA PRO A 218 -11.06 -5.42 23.63
C PRO A 218 -11.85 -4.10 23.66
N ARG A 219 -13.08 -4.15 23.19
CA ARG A 219 -14.08 -3.08 23.29
C ARG A 219 -15.13 -3.46 24.34
N LYS A 220 -16.18 -2.66 24.50
CA LYS A 220 -17.22 -2.91 25.51
C LYS A 220 -17.99 -4.21 25.22
N ALA A 221 -18.27 -4.48 23.94
CA ALA A 221 -19.14 -5.58 23.49
C ALA A 221 -18.40 -6.69 22.72
N HIS A 222 -17.27 -6.40 22.07
CA HIS A 222 -16.54 -7.33 21.21
C HIS A 222 -15.03 -7.17 21.40
N VAL A 223 -14.24 -8.06 20.81
CA VAL A 223 -12.78 -7.94 20.69
C VAL A 223 -12.44 -7.74 19.22
N ILE A 224 -11.70 -6.68 18.91
CA ILE A 224 -11.10 -6.56 17.57
C ILE A 224 -9.80 -7.37 17.59
N MET A 225 -9.66 -8.32 16.70
CA MET A 225 -8.45 -9.13 16.53
C MET A 225 -7.82 -8.80 15.18
N THR A 226 -6.51 -8.56 15.16
CA THR A 226 -5.78 -8.28 13.91
C THR A 226 -4.85 -9.42 13.55
N PHE A 227 -4.69 -9.68 12.25
CA PHE A 227 -3.84 -10.75 11.72
C PHE A 227 -2.91 -10.17 10.66
N LYS A 228 -1.61 -10.17 10.94
CA LYS A 228 -0.59 -9.55 10.08
C LYS A 228 -0.24 -10.46 8.90
N ILE A 229 -1.12 -10.51 7.91
CA ILE A 229 -0.97 -11.26 6.64
C ILE A 229 -1.42 -10.38 5.46
N PRO A 230 -0.82 -10.55 4.26
CA PRO A 230 -1.25 -9.85 3.05
C PRO A 230 -2.71 -10.12 2.71
N GLN A 231 -3.38 -9.12 2.13
CA GLN A 231 -4.72 -9.31 1.58
C GLN A 231 -4.67 -10.26 0.38
N THR A 232 -5.54 -11.25 0.37
CA THR A 232 -5.69 -12.19 -0.74
C THR A 232 -7.15 -12.54 -0.93
N GLN A 233 -7.55 -12.81 -2.18
CA GLN A 233 -8.91 -13.25 -2.48
C GLN A 233 -9.30 -14.51 -1.71
N GLU A 234 -8.37 -15.45 -1.54
CA GLU A 234 -8.57 -16.69 -0.77
C GLU A 234 -9.00 -16.39 0.68
N VAL A 235 -8.31 -15.49 1.36
CA VAL A 235 -8.66 -15.13 2.75
C VAL A 235 -9.96 -14.33 2.82
N ASP A 236 -10.22 -13.46 1.84
CA ASP A 236 -11.47 -12.70 1.76
C ASP A 236 -12.68 -13.65 1.58
N GLU A 237 -12.52 -14.70 0.78
CA GLU A 237 -13.53 -15.76 0.59
C GLU A 237 -13.71 -16.61 1.86
N GLU A 238 -12.62 -17.07 2.50
CA GLU A 238 -12.69 -17.83 3.78
C GLU A 238 -13.45 -17.06 4.88
N LEU A 239 -13.19 -15.75 4.99
CA LEU A 239 -13.85 -14.88 5.97
C LEU A 239 -15.34 -14.68 5.65
N SER A 240 -15.67 -14.50 4.37
CA SER A 240 -17.05 -14.34 3.92
C SER A 240 -17.88 -15.60 4.10
N GLU A 241 -17.31 -16.78 3.82
CA GLU A 241 -18.00 -18.08 3.97
C GLU A 241 -18.28 -18.42 5.44
N ALA A 242 -17.40 -17.99 6.35
CA ALA A 242 -17.58 -18.18 7.78
C ALA A 242 -18.48 -17.10 8.44
N GLU A 243 -19.03 -16.16 7.65
CA GLU A 243 -19.88 -15.06 8.12
C GLU A 243 -19.23 -14.17 9.21
N ILE A 244 -17.90 -14.07 9.20
CA ILE A 244 -17.16 -13.29 10.21
C ILE A 244 -17.31 -11.78 9.92
N ASP A 245 -17.61 -10.98 10.95
CA ASP A 245 -17.65 -9.51 10.85
C ASP A 245 -16.24 -8.94 10.63
N THR A 246 -15.94 -8.55 9.39
CA THR A 246 -14.66 -7.93 8.98
C THR A 246 -14.75 -6.42 8.93
N MET A 247 -13.72 -5.73 9.42
CA MET A 247 -13.47 -4.33 9.10
C MET A 247 -12.69 -4.24 7.77
N PRO A 248 -12.66 -3.07 7.10
CA PRO A 248 -11.83 -2.88 5.91
C PRO A 248 -10.39 -3.32 6.17
N TYR A 249 -9.77 -3.99 5.19
CA TYR A 249 -8.37 -4.39 5.28
C TYR A 249 -7.49 -3.16 5.58
N ASP A 250 -6.51 -3.34 6.46
CA ASP A 250 -5.63 -2.28 6.86
C ASP A 250 -4.42 -2.23 5.92
N THR A 251 -4.51 -1.42 4.87
CA THR A 251 -3.45 -1.30 3.86
C THR A 251 -2.16 -0.72 4.43
N THR A 252 -2.27 0.15 5.45
CA THR A 252 -1.12 0.69 6.17
C THR A 252 -0.41 -0.38 6.97
N TRP A 253 -1.16 -1.17 7.76
CA TRP A 253 -0.59 -2.20 8.65
C TRP A 253 -0.42 -3.59 8.01
N LYS A 254 -0.84 -3.74 6.76
CA LYS A 254 -0.92 -5.00 6.01
C LYS A 254 -1.52 -6.13 6.86
N GLN A 255 -2.72 -5.89 7.38
CA GLN A 255 -3.39 -6.82 8.29
C GLN A 255 -4.91 -6.85 8.09
N TYR A 256 -5.47 -8.04 8.29
CA TYR A 256 -6.89 -8.22 8.48
C TYR A 256 -7.32 -7.77 9.87
N ARG A 257 -8.56 -7.28 9.99
CA ARG A 257 -9.16 -6.80 11.23
C ARG A 257 -10.54 -7.41 11.37
N LEU A 258 -10.69 -8.31 12.34
CA LEU A 258 -11.93 -9.03 12.61
C LEU A 258 -12.57 -8.48 13.88
N ARG A 259 -13.88 -8.28 13.84
CA ARG A 259 -14.67 -8.04 15.04
C ARG A 259 -15.21 -9.39 15.52
N ILE A 260 -14.74 -9.81 16.68
CA ILE A 260 -15.15 -11.07 17.30
C ILE A 260 -16.08 -10.74 18.47
N ASP A 261 -17.34 -11.11 18.33
CA ASP A 261 -18.35 -10.97 19.39
C ASP A 261 -18.13 -12.03 20.48
N ASP A 262 -18.87 -11.96 21.59
CA ASP A 262 -18.56 -12.71 22.82
C ASP A 262 -18.86 -14.23 22.79
N ALA A 263 -19.08 -14.78 21.59
CA ALA A 263 -19.16 -16.19 21.28
C ALA A 263 -18.53 -16.43 19.90
N ILE A 264 -17.94 -17.61 19.69
CA ILE A 264 -17.33 -18.03 18.43
C ILE A 264 -17.92 -19.38 18.06
N GLU A 265 -18.44 -19.51 16.84
CA GLU A 265 -18.83 -20.79 16.29
C GLU A 265 -17.61 -21.62 15.85
N GLU A 266 -17.77 -22.93 15.67
CA GLU A 266 -16.64 -23.79 15.31
C GLU A 266 -16.04 -23.41 13.94
N SER A 267 -16.87 -22.98 12.99
CA SER A 267 -16.44 -22.44 11.69
C SER A 267 -15.54 -21.21 11.86
N GLU A 268 -16.00 -20.22 12.63
CA GLU A 268 -15.26 -19.00 12.91
C GLU A 268 -13.92 -19.30 13.63
N ARG A 269 -13.97 -20.22 14.61
CA ARG A 269 -12.78 -20.67 15.35
C ARG A 269 -11.72 -21.26 14.41
N ASN A 270 -12.14 -22.10 13.45
CA ASN A 270 -11.24 -22.71 12.48
C ASN A 270 -10.58 -21.67 11.56
N VAL A 271 -11.34 -20.67 11.11
CA VAL A 271 -10.80 -19.56 10.31
C VAL A 271 -9.82 -18.72 11.14
N ILE A 272 -10.21 -18.30 12.36
CA ILE A 272 -9.32 -17.55 13.26
C ILE A 272 -8.00 -18.31 13.51
N HIS A 273 -8.08 -19.61 13.75
CA HIS A 273 -6.90 -20.46 13.92
C HIS A 273 -6.04 -20.52 12.63
N SER A 274 -6.66 -20.69 11.47
CA SER A 274 -5.98 -20.66 10.16
C SER A 274 -5.22 -19.34 9.96
N LEU A 275 -5.89 -18.21 10.17
CA LEU A 275 -5.30 -16.88 9.98
C LEU A 275 -4.17 -16.61 10.98
N ALA A 276 -4.35 -16.98 12.25
CA ALA A 276 -3.29 -16.87 13.25
C ALA A 276 -2.05 -17.72 12.88
N LYS A 277 -2.26 -18.91 12.32
CA LYS A 277 -1.18 -19.80 11.86
C LYS A 277 -0.44 -19.23 10.64
N ARG A 278 -1.17 -18.66 9.68
CA ARG A 278 -0.60 -17.95 8.52
C ARG A 278 0.24 -16.75 8.99
N ALA A 279 -0.30 -15.94 9.91
CA ALA A 279 0.38 -14.77 10.48
C ALA A 279 1.66 -15.15 11.24
N HIS A 280 1.61 -16.19 12.09
CA HIS A 280 2.78 -16.71 12.80
C HIS A 280 3.86 -17.20 11.84
N SER A 281 3.47 -17.96 10.81
CA SER A 281 4.40 -18.52 9.82
C SER A 281 5.09 -17.46 8.95
N GLY A 282 4.42 -16.33 8.72
CA GLY A 282 4.92 -15.16 7.98
C GLY A 282 5.67 -14.15 8.84
N TYR A 283 5.61 -14.27 10.17
CA TYR A 283 6.16 -13.25 11.07
C TYR A 283 7.68 -13.10 10.90
N GLY A 284 8.15 -11.85 10.78
CA GLY A 284 9.57 -11.53 10.61
C GLY A 284 10.15 -11.81 9.21
N LYS A 285 9.34 -12.27 8.25
CA LYS A 285 9.77 -12.44 6.86
C LYS A 285 9.47 -11.17 6.05
N PRO A 286 10.36 -10.74 5.14
CA PRO A 286 10.01 -9.74 4.14
C PRO A 286 8.84 -10.28 3.31
N ALA A 287 7.82 -9.43 3.10
CA ALA A 287 6.72 -9.72 2.19
C ALA A 287 7.20 -9.83 0.75
#